data_AF-A0A0P9S349-F1
#
_entry.id   AF-A0A0P9S349-F1
#
_cell.length_a   1.000
_cell.length_b   1.000
_cell.length_c   1.000
_cell.angle_alpha   90.00
_cell.angle_beta   90.00
_cell.angle_gamma   90.00
#
_symmetry.space_group_name_H-M   'P 1'
#
loop_
_entity.id
_entity.type
_entity.pdbx_description
1 polymer ?
#
loop_
_entity_poly.entity_id
_entity_poly.type
_entity_poly.pdbx_seq_one_letter_code
_entity_poly.pdbx_strand_id
1 'polypeptide(L)'
;MYLGLSNETGNPHLGQMNFVDNQVNPRTGTIRGRAVFDNADGDFTPGLYARLKLVGSGTYSAVLINDEAVGTDLGKKFVLVMDKDNKPAYRAVELGPKIEGLRIVRNGLGKDDTIVVKGLQRVRPGQPVDPEVTPMASADTLAALLKQRQALEASNLPQVAPKAAVKIASATAPRG
;
A
#
# COMPACT_ATOMS: atom_id res chain seq x y z
N MET A 1 -2.40 -10.21 -11.07
CA MET A 1 -1.91 -9.40 -12.21
C MET A 1 -3.05 -9.32 -13.20
N TYR A 2 -3.20 -8.20 -13.90
CA TYR A 2 -4.27 -8.04 -14.88
C TYR A 2 -3.71 -7.81 -16.28
N LEU A 3 -4.33 -8.42 -17.29
CA LEU A 3 -4.00 -8.33 -18.71
C LEU A 3 -5.14 -7.61 -19.43
N GLY A 4 -4.78 -6.74 -20.38
CA GLY A 4 -5.70 -6.16 -21.32
C GLY A 4 -5.10 -6.19 -22.72
N LEU A 5 -5.89 -6.63 -23.68
CA LEU A 5 -5.49 -6.63 -25.08
C LEU A 5 -5.54 -5.20 -25.66
N SER A 6 -5.02 -5.04 -26.88
CA SER A 6 -4.96 -3.73 -27.56
C SER A 6 -6.35 -3.23 -27.98
N ASN A 7 -7.30 -4.14 -28.20
CA ASN A 7 -8.70 -3.88 -28.54
C ASN A 7 -9.61 -3.74 -27.32
N GLU A 8 -9.11 -3.97 -26.10
CA GLU A 8 -9.90 -3.93 -24.87
C GLU A 8 -9.70 -2.64 -24.08
N THR A 9 -10.76 -2.18 -23.42
CA THR A 9 -10.66 -1.06 -22.47
C THR A 9 -10.33 -1.61 -21.08
N GLY A 10 -9.23 -1.14 -20.48
CA GLY A 10 -8.77 -1.62 -19.17
C GLY A 10 -7.96 -2.91 -19.22
N ASN A 11 -8.03 -3.70 -18.15
CA ASN A 11 -7.32 -4.98 -17.99
C ASN A 11 -8.28 -6.03 -17.38
N PRO A 12 -9.20 -6.61 -18.16
CA PRO A 12 -10.25 -7.48 -17.63
C PRO A 12 -9.74 -8.87 -17.21
N HIS A 13 -8.62 -9.31 -17.77
CA HIS A 13 -8.15 -10.69 -17.62
C HIS A 13 -7.25 -10.85 -16.40
N LEU A 14 -7.63 -11.70 -15.45
CA LEU A 14 -6.81 -12.00 -14.28
C LEU A 14 -5.79 -13.08 -14.62
N GLY A 15 -4.53 -12.86 -14.27
CA GLY A 15 -3.46 -13.85 -14.38
C GLY A 15 -2.54 -13.86 -13.18
N GLN A 16 -1.71 -14.89 -13.17
CA GLN A 16 -0.76 -15.16 -12.09
C GLN A 16 0.67 -15.10 -12.63
N MET A 17 1.54 -14.42 -11.89
CA MET A 17 2.97 -14.43 -12.19
C MET A 17 3.56 -15.75 -11.73
N ASN A 18 4.20 -16.48 -12.65
CA ASN A 18 4.77 -17.79 -12.37
C ASN A 18 6.29 -17.68 -12.18
N PHE A 19 6.95 -16.77 -12.89
CA PHE A 19 8.41 -16.63 -12.81
C PHE A 19 8.85 -15.17 -12.93
N VAL A 20 9.86 -14.81 -12.14
CA VAL A 20 10.62 -13.57 -12.28
C VAL A 20 12.08 -13.94 -12.25
N ASP A 21 12.82 -13.51 -13.25
CA ASP A 21 14.26 -13.70 -13.33
C ASP A 21 14.96 -12.90 -12.21
N ASN A 22 15.95 -13.50 -11.56
CA ASN A 22 16.73 -12.82 -10.53
C ASN A 22 17.88 -11.99 -11.11
N GLN A 23 18.11 -12.05 -12.43
CA GLN A 23 19.11 -11.28 -13.13
C GLN A 23 18.48 -10.12 -13.93
N VAL A 24 19.06 -8.93 -13.77
CA VAL A 24 18.78 -7.78 -14.63
C VAL A 24 19.63 -7.91 -15.89
N ASN A 25 19.03 -7.75 -17.06
CA ASN A 25 19.80 -7.68 -18.30
C ASN A 25 20.57 -6.34 -18.34
N PRO A 26 21.92 -6.33 -18.31
CA PRO A 26 22.70 -5.10 -18.20
C PRO A 26 22.66 -4.25 -19.47
N ARG A 27 22.31 -4.84 -20.63
CA ARG A 27 22.25 -4.12 -21.91
C ARG A 27 20.96 -3.31 -22.07
N THR A 28 19.85 -3.80 -21.51
CA THR A 28 18.51 -3.19 -21.66
C THR A 28 17.95 -2.66 -20.36
N GLY A 29 18.56 -2.97 -19.20
CA GLY A 29 18.04 -2.62 -17.88
C GLY A 29 16.71 -3.30 -17.55
N THR A 30 16.36 -4.40 -18.23
CA THR A 30 15.08 -5.08 -18.06
C THR A 30 15.21 -6.40 -17.31
N ILE A 31 14.19 -6.74 -16.53
CA ILE A 31 14.03 -8.05 -15.88
C ILE A 31 13.02 -8.85 -16.69
N ARG A 32 13.29 -10.14 -16.89
CA ARG A 32 12.34 -11.05 -17.54
C ARG A 32 11.35 -11.59 -16.51
N GLY A 33 10.08 -11.50 -16.82
CA GLY A 33 9.01 -12.12 -16.05
C GLY A 33 8.14 -12.99 -16.96
N ARG A 34 7.55 -14.05 -16.40
CA ARG A 34 6.56 -14.89 -17.07
C ARG A 34 5.31 -14.98 -16.21
N ALA A 35 4.18 -14.77 -16.86
CA ALA A 35 2.85 -14.91 -16.26
C ALA A 35 2.03 -15.93 -17.05
N VAL A 36 1.04 -16.51 -16.38
CA VAL A 36 0.10 -17.48 -16.93
C VAL A 36 -1.29 -16.88 -16.83
N PHE A 37 -2.02 -16.99 -17.93
CA PHE A 37 -3.41 -16.55 -18.09
C PHE A 37 -4.21 -17.72 -18.66
N ASP A 38 -5.47 -17.83 -18.24
CA ASP A 38 -6.39 -18.80 -18.79
C ASP A 38 -6.86 -18.34 -20.17
N ASN A 39 -6.76 -19.22 -21.17
CA ASN A 39 -7.15 -18.96 -22.57
C ASN A 39 -8.16 -20.01 -23.05
N ALA A 40 -9.12 -20.39 -22.20
CA ALA A 40 -10.15 -21.38 -22.53
C ALA A 40 -10.96 -21.00 -23.79
N ASP A 41 -11.21 -19.70 -23.98
CA ASP A 41 -12.01 -19.17 -25.11
C ASP A 41 -11.18 -18.92 -26.38
N GLY A 42 -9.84 -19.03 -26.30
CA GLY A 42 -8.94 -18.92 -27.47
C GLY A 42 -8.60 -17.50 -27.92
N ASP A 43 -9.00 -16.47 -27.16
CA ASP A 43 -8.81 -15.06 -27.50
C ASP A 43 -7.33 -14.61 -27.50
N PHE A 44 -6.45 -15.31 -26.77
CA PHE A 44 -5.03 -14.97 -26.69
C PHE A 44 -4.22 -15.63 -27.80
N THR A 45 -4.12 -14.94 -28.92
CA THR A 45 -3.28 -15.39 -30.05
C THR A 45 -1.79 -15.06 -29.79
N PRO A 46 -0.86 -16.01 -30.05
CA PRO A 46 0.57 -15.73 -29.99
C PRO A 46 0.99 -14.57 -30.90
N GLY A 47 1.91 -13.72 -30.41
CA GLY A 47 2.45 -12.57 -31.16
C GLY A 47 1.70 -11.26 -30.94
N LEU A 48 0.60 -11.26 -30.17
CA LEU A 48 -0.10 -10.03 -29.81
C LEU A 48 0.65 -9.18 -28.78
N TYR A 49 0.52 -7.86 -28.91
CA TYR A 49 0.90 -6.93 -27.86
C TYR A 49 -0.23 -6.81 -26.84
N ALA A 50 0.16 -6.91 -25.58
CA ALA A 50 -0.76 -6.85 -24.45
C ALA A 50 -0.24 -5.88 -23.39
N ARG A 51 -1.17 -5.22 -22.71
CA ARG A 51 -0.87 -4.35 -21.57
C ARG A 51 -1.05 -5.14 -20.29
N LEU A 52 -0.04 -5.09 -19.44
CA LEU A 52 -0.02 -5.79 -18.17
C LEU A 52 -0.05 -4.77 -17.03
N LYS A 53 -1.04 -4.91 -16.15
CA LYS A 53 -1.11 -4.18 -14.88
C LYS A 53 -0.69 -5.12 -13.76
N LEU A 54 0.53 -4.92 -13.29
CA LEU A 54 1.04 -5.58 -12.09
C LEU A 54 0.51 -4.81 -10.88
N VAL A 55 -0.31 -5.46 -10.07
CA VAL A 55 -0.65 -4.93 -8.76
C VAL A 55 0.59 -5.14 -7.90
N GLY A 56 1.13 -4.06 -7.32
CA GLY A 56 2.25 -4.14 -6.38
C GLY A 56 1.89 -4.97 -5.14
N SER A 57 2.83 -5.07 -4.19
CA SER A 57 2.58 -5.71 -2.88
C SER A 57 1.21 -5.30 -2.33
N GLY A 58 0.46 -6.26 -1.78
CA GLY A 58 -0.89 -6.03 -1.27
C GLY A 58 -0.97 -4.81 -0.33
N THR A 59 -2.16 -4.21 -0.25
CA THR A 59 -2.39 -3.08 0.66
C THR A 59 -2.18 -3.54 2.10
N TYR A 60 -1.35 -2.84 2.85
CA TYR A 60 -1.17 -3.06 4.28
C TYR A 60 -1.43 -1.75 5.03
N SER A 61 -1.99 -1.87 6.24
CA SER A 61 -2.11 -0.71 7.12
C SER A 61 -0.74 -0.40 7.70
N ALA A 62 -0.33 0.86 7.64
CA ALA A 62 0.93 1.32 8.19
C ALA A 62 0.81 2.73 8.76
N VAL A 63 1.70 3.06 9.69
CA VAL A 63 1.78 4.39 10.29
C VAL A 63 2.69 5.26 9.43
N LEU A 64 2.24 6.48 9.14
CA LEU A 64 3.02 7.49 8.42
C LEU A 64 3.57 8.50 9.40
N ILE A 65 4.88 8.72 9.36
CA ILE A 65 5.57 9.70 10.20
C ILE A 65 6.31 10.71 9.35
N ASN A 66 6.55 11.90 9.87
CA ASN A 66 7.44 12.85 9.23
C ASN A 66 8.87 12.28 9.21
N ASP A 67 9.55 12.40 8.08
CA ASP A 67 10.92 11.93 7.91
C ASP A 67 11.90 12.59 8.88
N GLU A 68 11.64 13.85 9.27
CA GLU A 68 12.45 14.60 10.24
C GLU A 68 12.44 13.97 11.63
N ALA A 69 11.41 13.20 11.98
CA ALA A 69 11.29 12.51 13.26
C ALA A 69 12.21 11.27 13.37
N VAL A 70 12.81 10.84 12.26
CA VAL A 70 13.63 9.63 12.19
C VAL A 70 15.08 9.93 12.53
N GLY A 71 15.50 9.44 13.69
CA GLY A 71 16.91 9.37 14.08
C GLY A 71 17.63 8.20 13.41
N THR A 72 18.93 8.35 13.20
CA THR A 72 19.83 7.26 12.80
C THR A 72 20.92 7.12 13.85
N ASP A 73 21.05 5.92 14.40
CA ASP A 73 22.07 5.58 15.40
C ASP A 73 22.78 4.29 14.99
N LEU A 74 24.09 4.39 14.73
CA LEU A 74 24.95 3.27 14.31
C LEU A 74 24.33 2.37 13.22
N GLY A 75 23.65 2.99 12.24
CA GLY A 75 22.98 2.31 11.14
C GLY A 75 21.55 1.84 11.42
N LYS A 76 21.10 1.84 12.68
CA LYS A 76 19.72 1.57 13.07
C LYS A 76 18.88 2.83 12.99
N LYS A 77 17.60 2.66 12.67
CA LYS A 77 16.62 3.74 12.60
C LYS A 77 15.77 3.74 13.85
N PHE A 78 15.52 4.92 14.41
CA PHE A 78 14.76 5.07 15.63
C PHE A 78 13.92 6.33 15.63
N VAL A 79 12.91 6.35 16.49
CA VAL A 79 12.11 7.53 16.81
C VAL A 79 12.06 7.70 18.33
N LEU A 80 11.78 8.92 18.78
CA LEU A 80 11.53 9.20 20.18
C LEU A 80 10.03 9.25 20.41
N VAL A 81 9.50 8.31 21.18
CA VAL A 81 8.07 8.23 21.52
C VAL A 81 7.87 8.85 22.89
N MET A 82 6.85 9.69 23.03
CA MET A 82 6.48 10.28 24.31
C MET A 82 5.80 9.23 25.19
N ASP A 83 6.25 9.08 26.43
CA ASP A 83 5.50 8.34 27.43
C ASP A 83 4.41 9.21 28.09
N LYS A 84 3.68 8.63 29.05
CA LYS A 84 2.62 9.32 29.80
C LYS A 84 3.15 10.40 30.75
N ASP A 85 4.45 10.39 31.04
CA ASP A 85 5.12 11.32 31.94
C ASP A 85 5.84 12.44 31.16
N ASN A 86 5.53 12.62 29.88
CA ASN A 86 6.20 13.53 28.95
C ASN A 86 7.72 13.32 28.84
N LYS A 87 8.17 12.06 28.99
CA LYS A 87 9.56 11.68 28.76
C LYS A 87 9.66 10.98 27.42
N PRO A 88 10.61 11.38 26.56
CA PRO A 88 10.89 10.69 25.33
C PRO A 88 11.60 9.37 25.62
N ALA A 89 11.07 8.29 25.07
CA ALA A 89 11.67 6.96 25.08
C ALA A 89 12.20 6.62 23.69
N TYR A 90 13.39 6.04 23.65
CA TYR A 90 13.97 5.54 22.41
C TYR A 90 13.18 4.31 21.92
N ARG A 91 12.76 4.33 20.66
CA ARG A 91 12.13 3.18 20.02
C ARG A 91 12.73 2.92 18.65
N ALA A 92 13.32 1.73 18.49
CA ALA A 92 13.77 1.27 17.18
C ALA A 92 12.56 1.00 16.27
N VAL A 93 12.67 1.39 15.01
CA VAL A 93 11.58 1.23 14.02
C VAL A 93 12.09 0.64 12.72
N GLU A 94 11.23 -0.15 12.09
CA GLU A 94 11.46 -0.63 10.73
C GLU A 94 10.77 0.31 9.74
N LEU A 95 11.56 0.89 8.85
CA LEU A 95 11.09 1.90 7.91
C LEU A 95 10.74 1.29 6.55
N GLY A 96 9.75 1.88 5.91
CA GLY A 96 9.32 1.61 4.55
C GLY A 96 9.63 2.77 3.60
N PRO A 97 9.06 2.72 2.38
CA PRO A 97 9.23 3.78 1.39
C PRO A 97 8.62 5.11 1.86
N LYS A 98 9.06 6.20 1.23
CA LYS A 98 8.48 7.54 1.44
C LYS A 98 7.27 7.74 0.52
N ILE A 99 6.25 8.42 1.02
CA ILE A 99 5.05 8.80 0.28
C ILE A 99 4.70 10.24 0.68
N GLU A 100 4.61 11.14 -0.29
CA GLU A 100 4.21 12.55 -0.06
C GLU A 100 4.99 13.25 1.05
N GLY A 101 6.31 13.03 1.12
CA GLY A 101 7.20 13.60 2.14
C GLY A 101 7.16 12.92 3.51
N LEU A 102 6.21 12.02 3.73
CA LEU A 102 6.11 11.18 4.92
C LEU A 102 6.80 9.84 4.67
N ARG A 103 7.13 9.14 5.76
CA ARG A 103 7.76 7.83 5.72
C ARG A 103 6.87 6.79 6.38
N ILE A 104 6.73 5.66 5.71
CA ILE A 104 6.03 4.49 6.25
C ILE A 104 6.86 3.87 7.37
N VAL A 105 6.21 3.54 8.48
CA VAL A 105 6.74 2.65 9.53
C VAL A 105 6.08 1.30 9.37
N ARG A 106 6.88 0.27 9.08
CA ARG A 106 6.43 -1.12 8.95
C ARG A 106 6.19 -1.76 10.31
N ASN A 107 7.07 -1.46 11.27
CA ASN A 107 7.01 -2.02 12.62
C ASN A 107 7.63 -1.07 13.65
N GLY A 108 7.17 -1.19 14.89
CA GLY A 108 7.69 -0.45 16.04
C GLY A 108 6.94 0.83 16.40
N LEU A 109 5.82 1.14 15.74
CA LEU A 109 4.98 2.29 16.12
C LEU A 109 3.49 1.98 15.96
N GLY A 110 2.71 2.38 16.96
CA GLY A 110 1.26 2.33 16.94
C GLY A 110 0.64 3.59 16.35
N LYS A 111 -0.65 3.50 16.00
CA LYS A 111 -1.43 4.64 15.45
C LYS A 111 -1.66 5.77 16.45
N ASP A 112 -1.65 5.46 17.74
CA ASP A 112 -1.96 6.38 18.83
C ASP A 112 -0.69 6.88 19.55
N ASP A 113 0.49 6.55 19.02
CA ASP A 113 1.77 6.95 19.61
C ASP A 113 2.12 8.40 19.24
N THR A 114 2.44 9.21 20.25
CA THR A 114 2.98 10.56 20.06
C THR A 114 4.50 10.50 19.91
N ILE A 115 5.03 11.08 18.84
CA ILE A 115 6.48 11.11 18.58
C ILE A 115 7.02 12.53 18.52
N VAL A 116 8.32 12.67 18.82
CA VAL A 116 9.04 13.92 18.68
C VAL A 116 9.44 14.11 17.23
N VAL A 117 8.92 15.16 16.59
CA VAL A 117 9.21 15.48 15.18
C VAL A 117 10.36 16.45 15.03
N LYS A 118 10.37 17.51 15.86
CA LYS A 118 11.38 18.57 15.82
C LYS A 118 12.24 18.54 17.07
N GLY A 119 13.49 18.98 16.95
CA GLY A 119 14.38 19.15 18.10
C GLY A 119 15.04 17.86 18.61
N LEU A 120 15.13 16.81 17.80
CA LEU A 120 15.78 15.53 18.16
C LEU A 120 17.20 15.68 18.74
N GLN A 121 17.93 16.73 18.34
CA GLN A 121 19.28 17.01 18.88
C GLN A 121 19.28 17.55 20.31
N ARG A 122 18.18 18.20 20.74
CA ARG A 122 18.02 18.79 22.07
C ARG A 122 17.36 17.83 23.05
N VAL A 123 16.53 16.93 22.52
CA VAL A 123 15.77 15.98 23.32
C VAL A 123 16.65 14.78 23.67
N ARG A 124 16.83 14.54 24.97
CA ARG A 124 17.52 13.36 25.48
C ARG A 124 16.52 12.35 26.03
N PRO A 125 16.65 11.04 25.71
CA PRO A 125 15.79 10.03 26.27
C PRO A 125 15.77 10.06 27.80
N GLY A 126 14.57 9.93 28.39
CA GLY A 126 14.36 9.89 29.84
C GLY A 126 14.36 11.25 30.55
N GLN A 127 14.67 12.36 29.86
CA GLN A 127 14.49 13.70 30.42
C GLN A 127 13.11 14.25 30.06
N PRO A 128 12.35 14.80 31.02
CA PRO A 128 11.06 15.40 30.72
C PRO A 128 11.24 16.58 29.78
N VAL A 129 10.38 16.67 28.79
CA VAL A 129 10.30 17.78 27.84
C VAL A 129 8.94 18.44 27.95
N ASP A 130 8.86 19.72 27.60
CA ASP A 130 7.60 20.43 27.45
C ASP A 130 7.21 20.42 25.95
N PRO A 131 6.25 19.58 25.54
CA PRO A 131 5.98 19.35 24.13
C PRO A 131 4.97 20.34 23.55
N GLU A 132 5.29 20.88 22.38
CA GLU A 132 4.33 21.60 21.55
C GLU A 132 3.73 20.65 20.51
N VAL A 133 2.41 20.42 20.59
CA VAL A 133 1.71 19.49 19.68
C VAL A 133 1.62 20.11 18.29
N THR A 134 2.31 19.49 17.34
CA THR A 134 2.28 19.87 15.93
C THR A 134 1.67 18.73 15.10
N PRO A 135 0.81 19.04 14.10
CA PRO A 135 0.30 18.02 13.19
C PRO A 135 1.43 17.34 12.40
N MET A 136 1.32 16.03 12.22
CA MET A 136 2.33 15.20 11.54
C MET A 136 2.48 15.53 10.05
N ALA A 137 1.42 16.02 9.42
CA ALA A 137 1.35 16.39 8.01
C ALA A 137 0.50 17.66 7.85
N SER A 138 0.68 18.38 6.74
CA SER A 138 -0.18 19.51 6.39
C SER A 138 -1.60 19.03 6.02
N ALA A 139 -2.57 19.93 6.09
CA ALA A 139 -3.96 19.62 5.72
C ALA A 139 -4.07 19.17 4.25
N ASP A 140 -3.30 19.77 3.35
CA ASP A 140 -3.27 19.42 1.93
C ASP A 140 -2.71 18.01 1.70
N THR A 141 -1.62 17.66 2.37
CA THR A 141 -1.03 16.31 2.30
C THR A 141 -2.00 15.27 2.87
N LEU A 142 -2.69 15.58 3.96
CA LEU A 142 -3.70 14.69 4.53
C LEU A 142 -4.85 14.45 3.54
N ALA A 143 -5.33 15.50 2.87
CA ALA A 143 -6.36 15.37 1.84
C ALA A 143 -5.90 14.52 0.63
N ALA A 144 -4.65 14.69 0.20
CA ALA A 144 -4.06 13.90 -0.88
C ALA A 144 -3.95 12.41 -0.50
N LEU A 145 -3.48 12.11 0.71
CA LEU A 145 -3.37 10.74 1.22
C LEU A 145 -4.72 10.05 1.36
N LEU A 146 -5.76 10.77 1.82
CA LEU A 146 -7.12 10.23 1.90
C LEU A 146 -7.67 9.88 0.52
N LYS A 147 -7.48 10.74 -0.48
CA LYS A 147 -7.85 10.46 -1.87
C LYS A 147 -7.09 9.24 -2.40
N GLN A 148 -5.78 9.15 -2.13
CA GLN A 148 -4.96 8.02 -2.56
C GLN A 148 -5.40 6.71 -1.89
N ARG A 149 -5.70 6.74 -0.58
CA ARG A 149 -6.26 5.60 0.15
C ARG A 149 -7.59 5.15 -0.45
N GLN A 150 -8.51 6.07 -0.73
CA GLN A 150 -9.80 5.76 -1.35
C GLN A 150 -9.63 5.18 -2.75
N ALA A 151 -8.70 5.70 -3.56
CA ALA A 151 -8.41 5.17 -4.88
C ALA A 151 -7.82 3.74 -4.82
N LEU A 152 -6.97 3.47 -3.83
CA LEU A 152 -6.43 2.13 -3.56
C LEU A 152 -7.53 1.18 -3.10
N GLU A 153 -8.39 1.58 -2.15
CA GLU A 153 -9.52 0.79 -1.69
C GLU A 153 -10.50 0.50 -2.83
N ALA A 154 -10.86 1.50 -3.64
CA ALA A 154 -11.71 1.33 -4.82
C ALA A 154 -11.10 0.39 -5.87
N SER A 155 -9.77 0.42 -6.02
CA SER A 155 -9.05 -0.48 -6.93
C SER A 155 -8.90 -1.91 -6.38
N ASN A 156 -9.01 -2.09 -5.06
CA ASN A 156 -8.81 -3.37 -4.38
C ASN A 156 -10.14 -4.08 -4.03
N LEU A 157 -11.28 -3.41 -4.21
CA LEU A 157 -12.57 -4.08 -4.26
C LEU A 157 -12.58 -5.03 -5.46
N PRO A 158 -12.82 -6.34 -5.31
CA PRO A 158 -13.16 -7.16 -6.45
C PRO A 158 -14.39 -6.53 -7.09
N GLN A 159 -14.34 -6.25 -8.40
CA GLN A 159 -15.56 -6.09 -9.19
C GLN A 159 -16.30 -7.42 -9.13
N VAL A 160 -17.05 -7.64 -8.05
CA VAL A 160 -18.13 -8.61 -8.04
C VAL A 160 -19.18 -7.99 -8.94
N ALA A 161 -19.12 -8.35 -10.22
CA ALA A 161 -20.23 -8.12 -11.14
C ALA A 161 -21.53 -8.50 -10.41
N PRO A 162 -22.57 -7.67 -10.45
CA PRO A 162 -23.83 -8.03 -9.82
C PRO A 162 -24.29 -9.33 -10.46
N LYS A 163 -24.25 -10.43 -9.69
CA LYS A 163 -24.89 -11.68 -10.07
C LYS A 163 -26.35 -11.31 -10.32
N ALA A 164 -26.75 -11.38 -11.58
CA ALA A 164 -28.12 -11.18 -12.01
C ALA A 164 -29.04 -11.94 -11.07
N ALA A 165 -29.99 -11.22 -10.47
CA ALA A 165 -31.02 -11.80 -9.62
C ALA A 165 -31.72 -12.91 -10.41
N VAL A 166 -31.47 -14.15 -10.01
CA VAL A 166 -32.27 -15.29 -10.46
C VAL A 166 -33.69 -15.03 -9.96
N LYS A 167 -34.59 -14.68 -10.88
CA LYS A 167 -36.04 -14.70 -10.63
C LYS A 167 -36.43 -16.13 -10.27
N ILE A 168 -36.58 -16.41 -8.99
CA ILE A 168 -37.30 -17.59 -8.54
C ILE A 168 -38.78 -17.29 -8.79
N ALA A 169 -39.32 -17.86 -9.88
CA ALA A 169 -40.73 -17.85 -10.15
C ALA A 169 -41.44 -18.60 -9.01
N SER A 170 -42.29 -17.89 -8.28
CA SER A 170 -43.21 -18.45 -7.30
C SER A 170 -44.23 -19.32 -8.02
N ALA A 171 -44.13 -20.65 -7.83
CA ALA A 171 -45.16 -21.59 -8.20
C ALA A 171 -46.38 -21.40 -7.29
N THR A 172 -47.47 -20.90 -7.86
CA THR A 172 -48.80 -20.84 -7.26
C THR A 172 -49.51 -22.17 -7.49
N ALA A 173 -49.83 -22.90 -6.41
CA ALA A 173 -50.98 -23.80 -6.27
C ALA A 173 -51.02 -24.28 -4.80
N PRO A 174 -52.18 -24.31 -4.12
CA PRO A 174 -53.20 -25.32 -4.42
C PRO A 174 -54.65 -24.85 -4.30
N ARG A 175 -55.53 -25.42 -5.16
CA ARG A 175 -56.96 -25.65 -4.88
C ARG A 175 -57.40 -26.89 -5.66
N GLY A 176 -57.94 -27.88 -4.94
CA GLY A 176 -58.51 -29.11 -5.50
C GLY A 176 -58.07 -30.33 -4.70
#